data_AF-A0A0G0EXM0-F1
#
_entry.id   AF-A0A0G0EXM0-F1
#
_cell.length_a   1.000
_cell.length_b   1.000
_cell.length_c   1.000
_cell.angle_alpha   90.00
_cell.angle_beta   90.00
_cell.angle_gamma   90.00
#
_symmetry.space_group_name_H-M   'P 1'
#
loop_
_entity.id
_entity.type
_entity.pdbx_description
1 polymer ?
#
loop_
_entity_poly.entity_id
_entity_poly.type
_entity_poly.pdbx_seq_one_letter_code
_entity_poly.pdbx_strand_id
1 'polypeptide(L)'
;MEDKLPREHVDIQFLSLCVSLLAFLGLAYWAGDIVWFKDFQPFITLISGIFALFIGVIALLRYYTKQSSLNFLFIGIGFLGVGLLDIFQVVLDLGGIGNLFTGISTQVYPVTSVLSKTFLSVVMFISWLVSRKEGKSSKGRKKNETLLMGLVAGSFVLFIGVFIFLMIAGVVVDSLAVIIVGLVSLMFLILSLLGYLLNRGWVTDDFNYWIIFLISFLILSQVFYLPFFNLEYSNMMNLSVWARFFAYIGLLIGFLNSIYAMFQKEVSTQKELAKKNKQLDETKAKIEEAYLMLREEKWSLARSKGSVDKILKDVMGKK
;
A
#
# COMPACT_ATOMS: atom_id res chain seq x y z
N MET A 1 12.40 4.91 16.53
CA MET A 1 12.79 5.96 15.56
C MET A 1 13.02 5.22 14.26
N GLU A 2 12.19 5.44 13.25
CA GLU A 2 12.45 4.90 11.91
C GLU A 2 13.65 5.66 11.33
N ASP A 3 14.68 4.93 10.92
CA ASP A 3 15.84 5.53 10.25
C ASP A 3 15.38 6.12 8.92
N LYS A 4 15.78 7.36 8.67
CA LYS A 4 15.49 8.04 7.41
C LYS A 4 16.27 7.35 6.29
N LEU A 5 15.62 7.22 5.13
CA LEU A 5 16.29 6.74 3.93
C LEU A 5 17.44 7.70 3.55
N PRO A 6 18.51 7.18 2.93
CA PRO A 6 19.58 8.02 2.39
C PRO A 6 19.01 9.07 1.42
N ARG A 7 19.50 10.31 1.48
CA ARG A 7 19.02 11.39 0.60
C ARG A 7 19.17 11.04 -0.89
N GLU A 8 20.30 10.41 -1.24
CA GLU A 8 20.56 9.96 -2.61
C GLU A 8 19.48 8.98 -3.13
N HIS A 9 19.02 8.05 -2.29
CA HIS A 9 17.97 7.10 -2.65
C HIS A 9 16.63 7.80 -2.93
N VAL A 10 16.29 8.78 -2.10
CA VAL A 10 15.10 9.61 -2.27
C VAL A 10 15.19 10.45 -3.54
N ASP A 11 16.34 11.08 -3.82
CA ASP A 11 16.54 11.90 -5.00
C ASP A 11 16.43 11.04 -6.28
N ILE A 12 16.99 9.83 -6.29
CA ILE A 12 16.87 8.86 -7.38
C ILE A 12 15.40 8.46 -7.61
N GLN A 13 14.63 8.25 -6.54
CA GLN A 13 13.19 7.95 -6.64
C GLN A 13 12.44 9.06 -7.37
N PHE A 14 12.56 10.32 -6.93
CA PHE A 14 11.89 11.44 -7.59
C PHE A 14 12.41 11.71 -9.01
N LEU A 15 13.70 11.51 -9.26
CA LEU A 15 14.25 11.56 -10.60
C LEU A 15 13.61 10.50 -11.50
N SER A 16 13.47 9.27 -11.00
CA SER A 16 12.83 8.17 -11.74
C SER A 16 11.36 8.46 -12.03
N LEU A 17 10.63 9.08 -11.09
CA LEU A 17 9.26 9.55 -11.32
C LEU A 17 9.22 10.58 -12.45
N CYS A 18 10.05 11.62 -12.40
CA CYS A 18 10.12 12.64 -13.45
C CYS A 18 10.47 12.04 -14.82
N VAL A 19 11.47 11.16 -14.88
CA VAL A 19 11.85 10.47 -16.12
C VAL A 19 10.71 9.60 -16.63
N SER A 20 10.01 8.86 -15.76
CA SER A 20 8.87 8.03 -16.15
C SER A 20 7.71 8.84 -16.71
N LEU A 21 7.42 10.01 -16.14
CA LEU A 21 6.38 10.93 -16.62
C LEU A 21 6.77 11.54 -17.97
N LEU A 22 8.03 11.98 -18.12
CA LEU A 22 8.53 12.51 -19.39
C LEU A 22 8.55 11.43 -20.48
N ALA A 23 8.99 10.21 -20.15
CA ALA A 23 8.96 9.08 -21.07
C ALA A 23 7.53 8.75 -21.50
N PHE A 24 6.57 8.73 -20.56
CA PHE A 24 5.17 8.51 -20.89
C PHE A 24 4.61 9.62 -21.80
N LEU A 25 4.92 10.89 -21.53
CA LEU A 25 4.50 12.01 -22.38
C LEU A 25 5.14 11.95 -23.78
N GLY A 26 6.39 11.52 -23.89
CA GLY A 26 7.06 11.26 -25.16
C GLY A 26 6.38 10.13 -25.95
N LEU A 27 6.05 9.03 -25.27
CA LEU A 27 5.26 7.94 -25.86
C LEU A 27 3.87 8.43 -26.30
N ALA A 28 3.22 9.28 -25.50
CA ALA A 28 1.90 9.81 -25.81
C ALA A 28 1.88 10.62 -27.12
N TYR A 29 2.97 11.35 -27.41
CA TYR A 29 3.12 12.06 -28.68
C TYR A 29 3.21 11.12 -29.89
N TRP A 30 3.80 9.93 -29.74
CA TRP A 30 3.98 8.93 -30.81
C TRP A 30 2.84 7.90 -30.87
N ALA A 31 2.02 7.81 -29.82
CA ALA A 31 1.01 6.76 -29.67
C ALA A 31 -0.10 6.81 -30.73
N GLY A 32 -0.36 7.98 -31.33
CA GLY A 32 -1.41 8.17 -32.33
C GLY A 32 -1.23 7.34 -33.62
N ASP A 33 0.01 7.00 -33.94
CA ASP A 33 0.38 6.22 -35.14
C ASP A 33 0.47 4.71 -34.86
N ILE A 34 0.40 4.29 -33.60
CA ILE A 34 0.57 2.89 -33.21
C ILE A 34 -0.80 2.20 -33.16
N VAL A 35 -1.05 1.29 -34.11
CA VAL A 35 -2.32 0.52 -34.22
C VAL A 35 -2.66 -0.21 -32.91
N TRP A 36 -1.65 -0.77 -32.23
CA TRP A 36 -1.82 -1.47 -30.95
C TRP A 36 -2.41 -0.60 -29.84
N PHE A 37 -2.15 0.71 -29.84
CA PHE A 37 -2.73 1.60 -28.83
C PHE A 37 -4.23 1.81 -29.01
N LYS A 38 -4.74 1.65 -30.24
CA LYS A 38 -6.16 1.85 -30.58
C LYS A 38 -7.02 0.61 -30.32
N ASP A 39 -6.51 -0.56 -30.67
CA ASP A 39 -7.31 -1.79 -30.66
C ASP A 39 -7.33 -2.51 -29.30
N PHE A 40 -6.31 -2.28 -28.45
CA PHE A 40 -6.15 -3.00 -27.19
C PHE A 40 -6.75 -2.31 -25.97
N GLN A 41 -7.49 -1.20 -26.13
CA GLN A 41 -8.08 -0.46 -25.00
C GLN A 41 -8.90 -1.36 -24.05
N PRO A 42 -9.82 -2.24 -24.53
CA PRO A 42 -10.60 -3.10 -23.65
C PRO A 42 -9.74 -4.14 -22.94
N PHE A 43 -8.75 -4.71 -23.65
CA PHE A 43 -7.79 -5.66 -23.09
C PHE A 43 -6.95 -5.05 -21.97
N ILE A 44 -6.39 -3.85 -22.17
CA ILE A 44 -5.60 -3.16 -21.15
C ILE A 44 -6.48 -2.76 -19.96
N THR A 45 -7.75 -2.40 -20.21
CA THR A 45 -8.71 -2.13 -19.13
C THR A 45 -8.97 -3.39 -18.29
N LEU A 46 -9.18 -4.54 -18.94
CA LEU A 46 -9.37 -5.83 -18.25
C LEU A 46 -8.16 -6.19 -17.40
N ILE A 47 -6.95 -6.13 -17.97
CA ILE A 47 -5.70 -6.41 -17.27
C ILE A 47 -5.49 -5.44 -16.10
N SER A 48 -5.81 -4.15 -16.28
CA SER A 48 -5.75 -3.16 -15.21
C SER A 48 -6.72 -3.52 -14.07
N GLY A 49 -7.93 -3.96 -14.40
CA GLY A 49 -8.90 -4.44 -13.43
C GLY A 49 -8.39 -5.65 -12.63
N ILE A 50 -7.76 -6.61 -13.32
CA ILE A 50 -7.12 -7.77 -12.67
C ILE A 50 -5.99 -7.32 -11.75
N PHE A 51 -5.12 -6.41 -12.19
CA PHE A 51 -4.05 -5.87 -11.36
C PHE A 51 -4.59 -5.13 -10.14
N ALA A 52 -5.69 -4.38 -10.30
CA ALA A 52 -6.36 -3.73 -9.19
C ALA A 52 -6.90 -4.76 -8.17
N LEU A 53 -7.48 -5.87 -8.61
CA LEU A 53 -7.87 -6.95 -7.70
C LEU A 53 -6.67 -7.52 -6.93
N PHE A 54 -5.56 -7.81 -7.63
CA PHE A 54 -4.34 -8.31 -7.00
C PHE A 54 -3.78 -7.33 -5.96
N ILE A 55 -3.67 -6.04 -6.31
CA ILE A 55 -3.27 -4.98 -5.40
C ILE A 55 -4.19 -4.94 -4.18
N GLY A 56 -5.49 -5.03 -4.41
CA GLY A 56 -6.51 -5.05 -3.37
C GLY A 56 -6.32 -6.18 -2.37
N VAL A 57 -6.14 -7.41 -2.87
CA VAL A 57 -5.88 -8.60 -2.05
C VAL A 57 -4.58 -8.47 -1.26
N ILE A 58 -3.48 -8.04 -1.91
CA ILE A 58 -2.17 -7.90 -1.26
C ILE A 58 -2.24 -6.85 -0.15
N ALA A 59 -2.91 -5.73 -0.39
CA ALA A 59 -3.09 -4.68 0.61
C ALA A 59 -3.89 -5.16 1.83
N LEU A 60 -4.96 -5.94 1.61
CA LEU A 60 -5.72 -6.56 2.70
C LEU A 60 -4.89 -7.59 3.47
N LEU A 61 -4.17 -8.48 2.78
CA LEU A 61 -3.28 -9.45 3.41
C LEU A 61 -2.26 -8.76 4.31
N ARG A 62 -1.66 -7.66 3.83
CA ARG A 62 -0.71 -6.87 4.61
C ARG A 62 -1.35 -6.23 5.85
N TYR A 63 -2.57 -5.71 5.71
CA TYR A 63 -3.33 -5.17 6.84
C TYR A 63 -3.58 -6.23 7.92
N TYR A 64 -4.07 -7.41 7.53
CA TYR A 64 -4.37 -8.49 8.49
C TYR A 64 -3.11 -9.09 9.13
N THR A 65 -2.01 -9.24 8.37
CA THR A 65 -0.80 -9.90 8.86
C THR A 65 -0.06 -9.06 9.90
N LYS A 66 -0.03 -7.73 9.75
CA LYS A 66 0.81 -6.87 10.60
C LYS A 66 0.05 -5.87 11.48
N GLN A 67 -1.30 -5.84 11.42
CA GLN A 67 -2.11 -4.73 11.96
C GLN A 67 -1.50 -3.36 11.63
N SER A 68 -0.93 -3.23 10.43
CA SER A 68 -0.33 -1.98 9.98
C SER A 68 -1.45 -0.99 9.68
N SER A 69 -1.11 0.29 9.85
CA SER A 69 -1.83 1.48 9.38
C SER A 69 -3.08 1.21 8.54
N LEU A 70 -4.23 1.73 8.99
CA LEU A 70 -5.53 1.65 8.32
C LEU A 70 -5.43 2.00 6.84
N ASN A 71 -4.46 2.83 6.45
CA ASN A 71 -4.16 3.13 5.06
C ASN A 71 -4.20 1.89 4.12
N PHE A 72 -3.62 0.76 4.52
CA PHE A 72 -3.62 -0.46 3.70
C PHE A 72 -5.01 -1.07 3.52
N LEU A 73 -5.90 -0.95 4.51
CA LEU A 73 -7.28 -1.40 4.41
C LEU A 73 -8.05 -0.54 3.38
N PHE A 74 -7.88 0.78 3.43
CA PHE A 74 -8.54 1.70 2.48
C PHE A 74 -8.06 1.44 1.05
N ILE A 75 -6.74 1.32 0.86
CA ILE A 75 -6.15 0.95 -0.43
C ILE A 75 -6.70 -0.41 -0.88
N GLY A 76 -6.74 -1.40 0.01
CA GLY A 76 -7.26 -2.74 -0.31
C GLY A 76 -8.70 -2.74 -0.81
N ILE A 77 -9.62 -2.13 -0.06
CA ILE A 77 -11.04 -2.06 -0.45
C ILE A 77 -11.23 -1.21 -1.70
N GLY A 78 -10.50 -0.09 -1.82
CA GLY A 78 -10.53 0.76 -3.01
C GLY A 78 -10.15 0.02 -4.27
N PHE A 79 -9.01 -0.66 -4.26
CA PHE A 79 -8.50 -1.39 -5.42
C PHE A 79 -9.32 -2.64 -5.76
N LEU A 80 -9.84 -3.36 -4.76
CA LEU A 80 -10.82 -4.41 -5.01
C LEU A 80 -12.07 -3.87 -5.71
N GLY A 81 -12.58 -2.74 -5.23
CA GLY A 81 -13.79 -2.15 -5.78
C GLY A 81 -13.60 -1.66 -7.22
N VAL A 82 -12.52 -0.94 -7.48
CA VAL A 82 -12.19 -0.49 -8.84
C VAL A 82 -11.96 -1.67 -9.78
N GLY A 83 -11.24 -2.71 -9.33
CA GLY A 83 -11.00 -3.90 -10.13
C GLY A 83 -12.29 -4.61 -10.55
N LEU A 84 -13.25 -4.76 -9.63
CA LEU A 84 -14.57 -5.29 -9.95
C LEU A 84 -15.32 -4.40 -10.94
N LEU A 85 -15.39 -3.08 -10.67
CA LEU A 85 -16.10 -2.13 -11.54
C LEU A 85 -15.54 -2.12 -12.97
N ASP A 86 -14.21 -2.10 -13.11
CA ASP A 86 -13.55 -2.10 -14.42
C ASP A 86 -13.78 -3.42 -15.18
N ILE A 87 -13.69 -4.58 -14.51
CA ILE A 87 -13.95 -5.88 -15.14
C ILE A 87 -15.43 -5.98 -15.57
N PHE A 88 -16.36 -5.61 -14.69
CA PHE A 88 -17.78 -5.61 -15.03
C PHE A 88 -18.08 -4.68 -16.20
N GLN A 89 -17.49 -3.48 -16.21
CA GLN A 89 -17.65 -2.56 -17.32
C GLN A 89 -17.18 -3.18 -18.63
N VAL A 90 -15.98 -3.75 -18.68
CA VAL A 90 -15.43 -4.36 -19.92
C VAL A 90 -16.29 -5.52 -20.42
N VAL A 91 -16.75 -6.39 -19.52
CA VAL A 91 -17.61 -7.53 -19.89
C VAL A 91 -18.92 -7.05 -20.52
N LEU A 92 -19.50 -5.97 -19.99
CA LEU A 92 -20.73 -5.39 -20.51
C LEU A 92 -20.51 -4.65 -21.83
N ASP A 93 -19.45 -3.85 -21.92
CA ASP A 93 -19.12 -3.06 -23.11
C ASP A 93 -18.84 -3.96 -24.33
N LEU A 94 -18.26 -5.16 -24.12
CA LEU A 94 -17.90 -6.07 -25.19
C LEU A 94 -19.00 -7.05 -25.60
N GLY A 95 -19.98 -7.31 -24.73
CA GLY A 95 -21.02 -8.34 -24.95
C GLY A 95 -20.49 -9.77 -25.09
N GLY A 96 -19.18 -10.00 -24.98
CA GLY A 96 -18.50 -11.29 -25.15
C GLY A 96 -16.98 -11.16 -25.33
N ILE A 97 -16.25 -12.27 -25.18
CA ILE A 97 -14.77 -12.33 -25.23
C ILE A 97 -14.21 -12.03 -26.65
N GLY A 98 -14.99 -12.28 -27.71
CA GLY A 98 -14.55 -12.12 -29.10
C GLY A 98 -14.17 -10.69 -29.51
N ASN A 99 -14.67 -9.68 -28.78
CA ASN A 99 -14.44 -8.27 -29.09
C ASN A 99 -13.30 -7.63 -28.28
N LEU A 100 -12.56 -8.41 -27.47
CA LEU A 100 -11.50 -7.90 -26.58
C LEU A 100 -10.38 -7.13 -27.30
N PHE A 101 -10.16 -7.43 -28.58
CA PHE A 101 -9.11 -6.84 -29.41
C PHE A 101 -9.66 -5.89 -30.48
N THR A 102 -10.95 -5.56 -30.41
CA THR A 102 -11.58 -4.59 -31.32
C THR A 102 -11.79 -3.28 -30.57
N GLY A 103 -11.23 -2.18 -31.08
CA GLY A 103 -11.44 -0.86 -30.49
C GLY A 103 -12.93 -0.49 -30.49
N ILE A 104 -13.47 -0.14 -29.32
CA ILE A 104 -14.84 0.37 -29.20
C ILE A 104 -14.79 1.87 -29.52
N SER A 105 -15.19 2.25 -30.74
CA SER A 105 -15.23 3.65 -31.17
C SER A 105 -16.52 4.35 -30.76
N THR A 106 -16.87 4.35 -29.48
CA THR A 106 -17.99 5.19 -29.00
C THR A 106 -17.48 6.59 -28.75
N GLN A 107 -18.02 7.58 -29.47
CA GLN A 107 -17.68 9.01 -29.32
C GLN A 107 -18.25 9.64 -28.03
N VAL A 108 -18.85 8.84 -27.15
CA VAL A 108 -19.55 9.29 -25.96
C VAL A 108 -18.93 8.64 -24.74
N TYR A 109 -18.59 9.47 -23.74
CA TYR A 109 -18.01 9.00 -22.50
C TYR A 109 -18.99 8.10 -21.76
N PRO A 110 -18.66 6.81 -21.54
CA PRO A 110 -19.44 5.99 -20.64
C PRO A 110 -19.27 6.57 -19.23
N VAL A 111 -20.36 7.03 -18.63
CA VAL A 111 -20.40 7.56 -17.25
C VAL A 111 -19.89 6.50 -16.26
N THR A 112 -20.08 5.23 -16.61
CA THR A 112 -19.54 4.06 -15.91
C THR A 112 -18.01 4.10 -15.79
N SER A 113 -17.30 4.61 -16.80
CA SER A 113 -15.84 4.73 -16.80
C SER A 113 -15.33 5.87 -15.92
N VAL A 114 -16.11 6.94 -15.76
CA VAL A 114 -15.79 8.01 -14.78
C VAL A 114 -15.91 7.46 -13.37
N LEU A 115 -16.92 6.63 -13.12
CA LEU A 115 -17.31 6.26 -11.77
C LEU A 115 -16.22 5.46 -11.06
N SER A 116 -15.53 4.55 -11.75
CA SER A 116 -14.40 3.81 -11.17
C SER A 116 -13.21 4.72 -10.83
N LYS A 117 -12.93 5.71 -11.68
CA LYS A 117 -11.88 6.74 -11.43
C LYS A 117 -12.24 7.65 -10.27
N THR A 118 -13.49 8.09 -10.20
CA THR A 118 -14.00 8.92 -9.09
C THR A 118 -13.93 8.17 -7.77
N PHE A 119 -14.39 6.92 -7.74
CA PHE A 119 -14.29 6.08 -6.56
C PHE A 119 -12.85 5.96 -6.07
N LEU A 120 -11.91 5.66 -6.98
CA LEU A 120 -10.49 5.56 -6.63
C LEU A 120 -9.93 6.88 -6.08
N SER A 121 -10.28 8.01 -6.71
CA SER A 121 -9.82 9.34 -6.27
C SER A 121 -10.26 9.66 -4.84
N VAL A 122 -11.52 9.35 -4.51
CA VAL A 122 -12.10 9.56 -3.17
C VAL A 122 -11.42 8.62 -2.18
N VAL A 123 -11.22 7.35 -2.53
CA VAL A 123 -10.54 6.40 -1.64
C VAL A 123 -9.11 6.83 -1.37
N MET A 124 -8.34 7.24 -2.37
CA MET A 124 -6.96 7.72 -2.20
C MET A 124 -6.88 8.98 -1.35
N PHE A 125 -7.87 9.88 -1.48
CA PHE A 125 -7.97 11.06 -0.63
C PHE A 125 -8.27 10.70 0.83
N ILE A 126 -9.23 9.81 1.08
CA ILE A 126 -9.55 9.37 2.45
C ILE A 126 -8.38 8.60 3.06
N SER A 127 -7.72 7.74 2.28
CA SER A 127 -6.51 6.99 2.65
C SER A 127 -5.43 7.93 3.20
N TRP A 128 -5.19 9.07 2.53
CA TRP A 128 -4.31 10.11 3.03
C TRP A 128 -4.78 10.73 4.36
N LEU A 129 -6.06 11.14 4.44
CA LEU A 129 -6.62 11.75 5.67
C LEU A 129 -6.47 10.85 6.90
N VAL A 130 -6.60 9.54 6.70
CA VAL A 130 -6.46 8.52 7.74
C VAL A 130 -5.00 8.40 8.15
N SER A 131 -4.07 8.32 7.19
CA SER A 131 -2.62 8.26 7.45
C SER A 131 -2.14 9.46 8.28
N ARG A 132 -2.69 10.66 8.07
CA ARG A 132 -2.36 11.87 8.86
C ARG A 132 -2.73 11.75 10.35
N LYS A 133 -3.77 10.99 10.69
CA LYS A 133 -4.28 10.86 12.06
C LYS A 133 -3.57 9.76 12.87
N GLU A 134 -2.85 8.85 12.23
CA GLU A 134 -2.19 7.73 12.91
C GLU A 134 -1.08 8.15 13.89
N GLY A 135 -0.51 9.35 13.70
CA GLY A 135 0.48 9.94 14.60
C GLY A 135 -0.07 10.57 15.89
N LYS A 136 -1.39 10.63 16.10
CA LYS A 136 -1.99 11.30 17.27
C LYS A 136 -3.03 10.41 18.00
N SER A 137 -2.60 9.85 19.14
CA SER A 137 -3.39 9.26 20.25
C SER A 137 -3.98 7.85 20.08
N SER A 138 -3.73 6.97 21.08
CA SER A 138 -4.06 5.54 21.05
C SER A 138 -5.38 5.12 21.73
N LYS A 139 -6.05 6.00 22.51
CA LYS A 139 -7.19 5.57 23.35
C LYS A 139 -8.58 5.66 22.70
N GLY A 140 -8.77 6.43 21.63
CA GLY A 140 -10.04 6.52 20.87
C GLY A 140 -10.10 5.62 19.61
N ARG A 141 -9.11 4.76 19.44
CA ARG A 141 -8.70 4.16 18.17
C ARG A 141 -9.66 3.09 17.64
N LYS A 142 -10.09 2.13 18.47
CA LYS A 142 -10.98 1.03 18.04
C LYS A 142 -12.38 1.47 17.59
N LYS A 143 -12.99 2.46 18.27
CA LYS A 143 -14.36 2.93 17.91
C LYS A 143 -14.36 3.75 16.61
N ASN A 144 -13.31 4.52 16.36
CA ASN A 144 -13.13 5.24 15.10
C ASN A 144 -12.75 4.30 13.95
N GLU A 145 -12.02 3.22 14.20
CA GLU A 145 -11.68 2.20 13.20
C GLU A 145 -12.93 1.52 12.62
N THR A 146 -13.87 1.08 13.46
CA THR A 146 -15.13 0.47 12.99
C THR A 146 -15.99 1.46 12.21
N LEU A 147 -16.06 2.72 12.66
CA LEU A 147 -16.79 3.79 11.93
C LEU A 147 -16.15 4.10 10.57
N LEU A 148 -14.83 4.19 10.52
CA LEU A 148 -14.08 4.44 9.29
C LEU A 148 -14.20 3.28 8.31
N MET A 149 -14.09 2.04 8.79
CA MET A 149 -14.31 0.82 7.98
C MET A 149 -15.74 0.77 7.46
N GLY A 150 -16.74 1.08 8.31
CA GLY A 150 -18.14 1.18 7.91
C GLY A 150 -18.39 2.27 6.86
N LEU A 151 -17.69 3.41 6.95
CA LEU A 151 -17.79 4.49 5.96
C LEU A 151 -17.22 4.08 4.60
N VAL A 152 -16.08 3.37 4.57
CA VAL A 152 -15.50 2.85 3.31
C VAL A 152 -16.39 1.79 2.70
N ALA A 153 -16.83 0.82 3.51
CA ALA A 153 -17.71 -0.23 3.04
C ALA A 153 -19.05 0.36 2.55
N GLY A 154 -19.60 1.34 3.27
CA GLY A 154 -20.79 2.07 2.87
C GLY A 154 -20.59 2.87 1.57
N SER A 155 -19.46 3.57 1.43
CA SER A 155 -19.07 4.24 0.19
C SER A 155 -18.98 3.24 -0.96
N PHE A 156 -18.32 2.11 -0.76
CA PHE A 156 -18.20 1.06 -1.77
C PHE A 156 -19.56 0.51 -2.21
N VAL A 157 -20.45 0.19 -1.26
CA VAL A 157 -21.82 -0.28 -1.55
C VAL A 157 -22.62 0.80 -2.28
N LEU A 158 -22.47 2.07 -1.90
CA LEU A 158 -23.13 3.19 -2.57
C LEU A 158 -22.62 3.35 -4.01
N PHE A 159 -21.31 3.32 -4.23
CA PHE A 159 -20.72 3.44 -5.56
C PHE A 159 -21.11 2.26 -6.48
N ILE A 160 -21.14 1.03 -5.95
CA ILE A 160 -21.69 -0.13 -6.68
C ILE A 160 -23.17 0.06 -6.97
N GLY A 161 -23.97 0.50 -6.00
CA GLY A 161 -25.40 0.72 -6.18
C GLY A 161 -25.68 1.78 -7.26
N VAL A 162 -24.94 2.89 -7.24
CA VAL A 162 -25.00 3.93 -8.28
C VAL A 162 -24.54 3.37 -9.63
N PHE A 163 -23.48 2.57 -9.69
CA PHE A 163 -23.01 1.94 -10.92
C PHE A 163 -24.08 1.05 -11.54
N ILE A 164 -24.67 0.14 -10.75
CA ILE A 164 -25.74 -0.77 -11.20
C ILE A 164 -26.97 0.04 -11.63
N PHE A 165 -27.36 1.05 -10.86
CA PHE A 165 -28.50 1.91 -11.18
C PHE A 165 -28.31 2.65 -12.51
N LEU A 166 -27.16 3.31 -12.70
CA LEU A 166 -26.85 4.02 -13.95
C LEU A 166 -26.82 3.09 -15.15
N MET A 167 -26.34 1.86 -14.95
CA MET A 167 -26.30 0.82 -15.98
C MET A 167 -27.72 0.37 -16.37
N ILE A 168 -28.57 0.02 -15.39
CA ILE A 168 -29.96 -0.41 -15.64
C ILE A 168 -30.78 0.73 -16.28
N ALA A 169 -30.59 1.95 -15.80
CA ALA A 169 -31.31 3.11 -16.30
C ALA A 169 -30.84 3.55 -17.70
N GLY A 170 -29.76 2.96 -18.24
CA GLY A 170 -29.25 3.26 -19.58
C GLY A 170 -28.95 4.75 -19.77
N VAL A 171 -28.56 5.45 -18.69
CA VAL A 171 -28.48 6.91 -18.71
C VAL A 171 -27.27 7.32 -19.55
N VAL A 172 -27.53 7.73 -20.78
CA VAL A 172 -26.58 8.48 -21.59
C VAL A 172 -26.53 9.89 -21.02
N VAL A 173 -25.71 10.10 -20.00
CA VAL A 173 -25.62 11.40 -19.35
C VAL A 173 -24.92 12.39 -20.26
N ASP A 174 -25.46 13.61 -20.31
CA ASP A 174 -24.86 14.76 -20.97
C ASP A 174 -23.38 14.94 -20.62
N SER A 175 -22.60 15.37 -21.61
CA SER A 175 -21.14 15.57 -21.52
C SER A 175 -20.73 16.45 -20.34
N LEU A 176 -21.58 17.38 -19.91
CA LEU A 176 -21.33 18.28 -18.77
C LEU A 176 -21.22 17.55 -17.42
N ALA A 177 -22.02 16.54 -17.15
CA ALA A 177 -21.94 15.84 -15.86
C ALA A 177 -20.66 15.00 -15.77
N VAL A 178 -20.29 14.34 -16.86
CA VAL A 178 -19.02 13.60 -16.99
C VAL A 178 -17.84 14.52 -16.73
N ILE A 179 -17.87 15.74 -17.27
CA ILE A 179 -16.88 16.78 -17.05
C ILE A 179 -16.80 17.16 -15.56
N ILE A 180 -17.93 17.51 -14.96
CA ILE A 180 -17.98 17.97 -13.56
C ILE A 180 -17.44 16.88 -12.62
N VAL A 181 -17.92 15.65 -12.76
CA VAL A 181 -17.47 14.52 -11.95
C VAL A 181 -15.99 14.23 -12.21
N GLY A 182 -15.55 14.35 -13.47
CA GLY A 182 -14.15 14.21 -13.83
C GLY A 182 -13.24 15.27 -13.19
N LEU A 183 -13.67 16.52 -13.10
CA LEU A 183 -12.94 17.61 -12.45
C LEU A 183 -12.88 17.41 -10.93
N VAL A 184 -13.99 16.99 -10.32
CA VAL A 184 -14.02 16.65 -8.88
C VAL A 184 -13.04 15.52 -8.58
N SER A 185 -12.98 14.50 -9.43
CA SER A 185 -12.03 13.38 -9.30
C SER A 185 -10.58 13.87 -9.38
N LEU A 186 -10.28 14.75 -10.35
CA LEU A 186 -8.96 15.36 -10.50
C LEU A 186 -8.58 16.17 -9.25
N MET A 187 -9.52 16.95 -8.70
CA MET A 187 -9.30 17.72 -7.47
C MET A 187 -8.94 16.82 -6.29
N PHE A 188 -9.66 15.70 -6.09
CA PHE A 188 -9.35 14.74 -5.05
C PHE A 188 -7.97 14.08 -5.22
N LEU A 189 -7.59 13.75 -6.46
CA LEU A 189 -6.27 13.19 -6.75
C LEU A 189 -5.15 14.21 -6.46
N ILE A 190 -5.31 15.48 -6.86
CA ILE A 190 -4.33 16.54 -6.58
C ILE A 190 -4.19 16.75 -5.07
N LEU A 191 -5.31 16.81 -4.35
CA LEU A 191 -5.30 16.93 -2.89
C LEU A 191 -4.62 15.73 -2.23
N SER A 192 -4.87 14.51 -2.71
CA SER A 192 -4.19 13.30 -2.24
C SER A 192 -2.69 13.37 -2.51
N LEU A 193 -2.26 13.78 -3.71
CA LEU A 193 -0.84 13.93 -4.07
C LEU A 193 -0.13 14.92 -3.15
N LEU A 194 -0.67 16.13 -3.03
CA LEU A 194 -0.14 17.15 -2.13
C LEU A 194 -0.09 16.64 -0.69
N GLY A 195 -1.14 15.92 -0.28
CA GLY A 195 -1.21 15.29 1.01
C GLY A 195 -0.06 14.33 1.30
N TYR A 196 0.20 13.40 0.39
CA TYR A 196 1.28 12.42 0.51
C TYR A 196 2.67 13.06 0.44
N LEU A 197 2.85 14.09 -0.41
CA LEU A 197 4.08 14.86 -0.48
C LEU A 197 4.36 15.62 0.83
N LEU A 198 3.36 16.29 1.39
CA LEU A 198 3.48 17.09 2.62
C LEU A 198 3.67 16.23 3.88
N ASN A 199 3.13 15.00 3.91
CA ASN A 199 3.29 14.10 5.06
C ASN A 199 4.74 13.63 5.25
N ARG A 200 5.60 13.80 4.23
CA ARG A 200 7.02 13.38 4.21
C ARG A 200 7.29 11.92 4.58
N GLY A 201 6.26 11.06 4.51
CA GLY A 201 6.40 9.63 4.77
C GLY A 201 7.28 8.90 3.74
N TRP A 202 7.51 9.51 2.58
CA TRP A 202 8.44 9.02 1.54
C TRP A 202 9.91 9.16 1.94
N VAL A 203 10.25 9.93 2.97
CA VAL A 203 11.62 10.01 3.50
C VAL A 203 11.95 8.78 4.37
N THR A 204 10.93 8.10 4.89
CA THR A 204 11.10 7.01 5.87
C THR A 204 10.70 5.65 5.30
N ASP A 205 9.73 5.61 4.39
CA ASP A 205 9.23 4.36 3.80
C ASP A 205 9.09 4.49 2.28
N ASP A 206 9.74 3.57 1.56
CA ASP A 206 9.66 3.44 0.11
C ASP A 206 8.23 3.25 -0.39
N PHE A 207 7.36 2.63 0.40
CA PHE A 207 5.97 2.40 -0.03
C PHE A 207 5.20 3.71 -0.24
N ASN A 208 5.48 4.75 0.53
CA ASN A 208 4.85 6.06 0.34
C ASN A 208 5.26 6.72 -0.98
N TYR A 209 6.49 6.48 -1.44
CA TYR A 209 6.92 6.91 -2.77
C TYR A 209 6.10 6.22 -3.87
N TRP A 210 5.85 4.91 -3.76
CA TRP A 210 5.04 4.19 -4.74
C TRP A 210 3.57 4.65 -4.77
N ILE A 211 3.02 5.12 -3.65
CA ILE A 211 1.72 5.78 -3.63
C ILE A 211 1.77 7.12 -4.38
N ILE A 212 2.82 7.92 -4.20
CA ILE A 212 3.02 9.17 -4.94
C ILE A 212 3.09 8.88 -6.45
N PHE A 213 3.89 7.88 -6.83
CA PHE A 213 4.00 7.42 -8.22
C PHE A 213 2.64 7.04 -8.80
N LEU A 214 1.86 6.23 -8.08
CA LEU A 214 0.49 5.86 -8.45
C LEU A 214 -0.37 7.11 -8.69
N ILE A 215 -0.44 8.01 -7.72
CA ILE A 215 -1.33 9.18 -7.80
C ILE A 215 -0.93 10.09 -8.96
N SER A 216 0.38 10.27 -9.21
CA SER A 216 0.86 11.04 -10.36
C SER A 216 0.36 10.48 -11.69
N PHE A 217 0.45 9.17 -11.89
CA PHE A 217 -0.08 8.54 -13.11
C PHE A 217 -1.61 8.52 -13.17
N LEU A 218 -2.31 8.46 -12.03
CA LEU A 218 -3.77 8.60 -11.98
C LEU A 218 -4.23 10.02 -12.35
N ILE A 219 -3.50 11.06 -11.93
CA ILE A 219 -3.75 12.44 -12.37
C ILE A 219 -3.59 12.52 -13.88
N LEU A 220 -2.52 11.95 -14.43
CA LEU A 220 -2.28 11.94 -15.86
C LEU A 220 -3.38 11.19 -16.61
N SER A 221 -3.81 10.03 -16.10
CA SER A 221 -4.97 9.29 -16.58
C SER A 221 -6.23 10.16 -16.59
N GLN A 222 -6.48 10.93 -15.54
CA GLN A 222 -7.65 11.80 -15.44
C GLN A 222 -7.59 12.99 -16.40
N VAL A 223 -6.41 13.59 -16.60
CA VAL A 223 -6.20 14.69 -17.55
C VAL A 223 -6.50 14.24 -18.97
N PHE A 224 -5.98 13.08 -19.40
CA PHE A 224 -6.28 12.52 -20.73
C PHE A 224 -7.73 12.07 -20.90
N TYR A 225 -8.42 11.81 -19.81
CA TYR A 225 -9.84 11.49 -19.87
C TYR A 225 -10.72 12.73 -20.04
N LEU A 226 -10.29 13.92 -19.59
CA LEU A 226 -11.14 15.11 -19.62
C LEU A 226 -11.38 15.62 -21.06
N PRO A 227 -12.65 15.82 -21.46
CA PRO A 227 -12.97 16.21 -22.84
C PRO A 227 -12.37 17.55 -23.28
N PHE A 228 -12.08 18.46 -22.35
CA PHE A 228 -11.56 19.80 -22.65
C PHE A 228 -10.22 19.82 -23.39
N PHE A 229 -9.41 18.77 -23.23
CA PHE A 229 -8.09 18.68 -23.84
C PHE A 229 -8.07 17.86 -25.14
N ASN A 230 -9.19 17.24 -25.51
CA ASN A 230 -9.25 16.22 -26.57
C ASN A 230 -9.36 16.82 -27.98
N LEU A 231 -8.20 17.10 -28.60
CA LEU A 231 -8.12 17.32 -30.06
C LEU A 231 -8.38 16.03 -30.84
N GLU A 232 -7.96 14.87 -30.32
CA GLU A 232 -8.21 13.54 -30.87
C GLU A 232 -8.81 12.60 -29.81
N TYR A 233 -10.14 12.51 -29.79
CA TYR A 233 -10.94 11.83 -28.77
C TYR A 233 -10.48 10.39 -28.45
N SER A 234 -10.33 9.57 -29.49
CA SER A 234 -9.97 8.15 -29.32
C SER A 234 -8.56 7.97 -28.73
N ASN A 235 -7.60 8.78 -29.18
CA ASN A 235 -6.21 8.67 -28.74
C ASN A 235 -6.04 9.08 -27.28
N MET A 236 -6.70 10.15 -26.83
CA MET A 236 -6.61 10.57 -25.44
C MET A 236 -7.32 9.59 -24.48
N MET A 237 -8.44 9.00 -24.90
CA MET A 237 -9.10 7.93 -24.14
C MET A 237 -8.16 6.72 -23.95
N ASN A 238 -7.44 6.32 -25.01
CA ASN A 238 -6.45 5.26 -24.93
C ASN A 238 -5.32 5.61 -23.96
N LEU A 239 -4.73 6.79 -24.10
CA LEU A 239 -3.67 7.27 -23.21
C LEU A 239 -4.10 7.30 -21.74
N SER A 240 -5.37 7.63 -21.48
CA SER A 240 -5.94 7.56 -20.13
C SER A 240 -5.90 6.15 -19.54
N VAL A 241 -6.29 5.15 -20.31
CA VAL A 241 -6.28 3.74 -19.89
C VAL A 241 -4.84 3.27 -19.67
N TRP A 242 -3.92 3.62 -20.57
CA TRP A 242 -2.50 3.28 -20.44
C TRP A 242 -1.83 3.94 -19.22
N ALA A 243 -2.08 5.22 -18.97
CA ALA A 243 -1.54 5.89 -17.80
C ALA A 243 -1.98 5.20 -16.50
N ARG A 244 -3.25 4.78 -16.42
CA ARG A 244 -3.77 4.00 -15.28
C ARG A 244 -3.09 2.65 -15.15
N PHE A 245 -2.89 1.95 -16.27
CA PHE A 245 -2.20 0.66 -16.29
C PHE A 245 -0.78 0.77 -15.71
N PHE A 246 0.00 1.76 -16.13
CA PHE A 246 1.33 2.02 -15.56
C PHE A 246 1.28 2.40 -14.07
N ALA A 247 0.25 3.15 -13.65
CA ALA A 247 0.02 3.45 -12.24
C ALA A 247 -0.10 2.16 -11.41
N TYR A 248 -0.87 1.19 -11.91
CA TYR A 248 -1.11 -0.08 -11.21
C TYR A 248 0.11 -0.99 -11.22
N ILE A 249 0.86 -1.06 -12.33
CA ILE A 249 2.16 -1.75 -12.36
C ILE A 249 3.10 -1.16 -11.31
N GLY A 250 3.24 0.17 -11.28
CA GLY A 250 4.11 0.84 -10.33
C GLY A 250 3.74 0.52 -8.88
N LEU A 251 2.45 0.57 -8.55
CA LEU A 251 1.99 0.23 -7.22
C LEU A 251 2.23 -1.25 -6.87
N LEU A 252 2.03 -2.17 -7.81
CA LEU A 252 2.31 -3.59 -7.61
C LEU A 252 3.80 -3.84 -7.32
N ILE A 253 4.69 -3.20 -8.08
CA ILE A 253 6.14 -3.21 -7.81
C ILE A 253 6.42 -2.66 -6.40
N GLY A 254 5.74 -1.58 -6.01
CA GLY A 254 5.83 -1.02 -4.66
C GLY A 254 5.42 -1.99 -3.57
N PHE A 255 4.34 -2.75 -3.76
CA PHE A 255 3.93 -3.81 -2.84
C PHE A 255 4.96 -4.93 -2.74
N LEU A 256 5.46 -5.42 -3.87
CA LEU A 256 6.47 -6.48 -3.91
C LEU A 256 7.76 -6.06 -3.21
N ASN A 257 8.25 -4.85 -3.49
CA ASN A 257 9.42 -4.28 -2.82
C ASN A 257 9.20 -4.15 -1.30
N SER A 258 8.02 -3.69 -0.89
CA SER A 258 7.71 -3.52 0.52
C SER A 258 7.59 -4.86 1.27
N ILE A 259 7.02 -5.88 0.63
CA ILE A 259 6.96 -7.25 1.18
C ILE A 259 8.36 -7.84 1.29
N TYR A 260 9.18 -7.69 0.25
CA TYR A 260 10.56 -8.16 0.24
C TYR A 260 11.38 -7.53 1.37
N ALA A 261 11.32 -6.20 1.51
CA ALA A 261 12.00 -5.48 2.58
C ALA A 261 11.52 -5.93 3.97
N MET A 262 10.22 -6.15 4.14
CA MET A 262 9.66 -6.66 5.38
C MET A 262 10.15 -8.07 5.71
N PHE A 263 10.18 -8.97 4.73
CA PHE A 263 10.67 -10.33 4.89
C PHE A 263 12.15 -10.37 5.28
N GLN A 264 12.98 -9.57 4.62
CA GLN A 264 14.40 -9.46 4.97
C GLN A 264 14.61 -8.95 6.40
N LYS A 265 13.81 -7.96 6.81
CA LYS A 265 13.83 -7.44 8.18
C LYS A 265 13.47 -8.55 9.18
N GLU A 266 12.43 -9.32 8.91
CA GLU A 266 12.00 -10.42 9.78
C GLU A 266 13.06 -11.52 9.92
N VAL A 267 13.71 -11.90 8.82
CA VAL A 267 14.84 -12.85 8.84
C VAL A 267 16.00 -12.32 9.69
N SER A 268 16.33 -11.03 9.56
CA SER A 268 17.40 -10.41 10.36
C SER A 268 17.06 -10.38 11.85
N THR A 269 15.82 -10.04 12.20
CA THR A 269 15.32 -10.05 13.59
C THR A 269 15.33 -11.46 14.18
N GLN A 270 14.94 -12.49 13.42
CA GLN A 270 15.02 -13.88 13.89
C GLN A 270 16.46 -14.31 14.18
N LYS A 271 17.41 -13.94 13.31
CA LYS A 271 18.85 -14.21 13.54
C LYS A 271 19.37 -13.50 14.78
N GLU A 272 18.98 -12.25 15.00
CA GLU A 272 19.36 -11.49 16.20
C GLU A 272 18.77 -12.11 17.47
N LEU A 273 17.51 -12.53 17.44
CA LEU A 273 16.85 -13.23 18.54
C LEU A 273 17.55 -14.57 18.85
N ALA A 274 17.91 -15.35 17.84
CA ALA A 274 18.65 -16.59 18.02
C ALA A 274 20.02 -16.34 18.68
N LYS A 275 20.72 -15.28 18.26
CA LYS A 275 22.01 -14.88 18.87
C LYS A 275 21.84 -14.45 20.34
N LYS A 276 20.81 -13.66 20.65
CA LYS A 276 20.51 -13.23 22.02
C LYS A 276 20.12 -14.40 22.91
N ASN A 277 19.33 -15.35 22.42
CA ASN A 277 18.98 -16.57 23.17
C ASN A 277 20.24 -17.39 23.50
N LYS A 278 21.15 -17.57 22.54
CA LYS A 278 22.42 -18.27 22.80
C LYS A 278 23.26 -17.56 23.88
N GLN A 279 23.37 -16.24 23.82
CA GLN A 279 24.06 -15.44 24.84
C GLN A 279 23.39 -15.56 26.21
N LEU A 280 22.06 -15.64 26.24
CA LEU A 280 21.30 -15.82 27.47
C LEU A 280 21.60 -17.18 28.11
N ASP A 281 21.68 -18.24 27.30
CA ASP A 281 22.00 -19.59 27.78
C ASP A 281 23.45 -19.68 28.29
N GLU A 282 24.41 -19.08 27.58
CA GLU A 282 25.80 -18.96 28.05
C GLU A 282 25.91 -18.18 29.37
N THR A 283 25.11 -17.12 29.52
CA THR A 283 25.08 -16.31 30.74
C THR A 283 24.46 -17.09 31.90
N LYS A 284 23.38 -17.84 31.66
CA LYS A 284 22.77 -18.72 32.67
C LYS A 284 23.75 -19.79 33.13
N ALA A 285 24.46 -20.43 32.21
CA ALA A 285 25.47 -21.44 32.54
C ALA A 285 26.58 -20.87 33.43
N LYS A 286 27.12 -19.69 33.08
CA LYS A 286 28.13 -19.01 33.92
C LYS A 286 27.62 -18.62 35.30
N ILE A 287 26.36 -18.17 35.38
CA ILE A 287 25.73 -17.86 36.66
C ILE A 287 25.59 -19.12 37.51
N GLU A 288 25.16 -20.24 36.92
CA GLU A 288 25.02 -21.52 37.60
C GLU A 288 26.37 -22.07 38.10
N GLU A 289 27.41 -22.00 37.28
CA GLU A 289 28.79 -22.31 37.68
C GLU A 289 29.27 -21.44 38.84
N ALA A 290 29.04 -20.12 38.78
CA ALA A 290 29.40 -19.21 39.86
C ALA A 290 28.63 -19.52 41.16
N TYR A 291 27.34 -19.90 41.06
CA TYR A 291 26.54 -20.34 42.21
C TYR A 291 27.09 -21.64 42.83
N LEU A 292 27.51 -22.60 42.01
CA LEU A 292 28.12 -23.85 42.48
C LEU A 292 29.45 -23.57 43.19
N MET A 293 30.32 -22.73 42.62
CA MET A 293 31.58 -22.32 43.27
C MET A 293 31.33 -21.62 44.61
N LEU A 294 30.41 -20.66 44.65
CA LEU A 294 30.02 -19.98 45.90
C LEU A 294 29.46 -20.95 46.95
N ARG A 295 28.72 -21.97 46.51
CA ARG A 295 28.20 -23.00 47.39
C ARG A 295 29.33 -23.86 47.97
N GLU A 296 30.28 -24.29 47.14
CA GLU A 296 31.45 -25.04 47.59
C GLU A 296 32.31 -24.23 48.57
N GLU A 297 32.55 -22.96 48.27
CA GLU A 297 33.30 -22.05 49.15
C GLU A 297 32.61 -21.85 50.50
N LYS A 298 31.29 -21.70 50.52
CA LYS A 298 30.52 -21.66 51.78
C LYS A 298 30.63 -22.97 52.57
N TRP A 299 30.60 -24.12 51.90
CA TRP A 299 30.73 -25.43 52.54
C TRP A 299 32.13 -25.70 53.08
N SER A 300 33.18 -25.23 52.41
CA SER A 300 34.56 -25.35 52.88
C SER A 300 34.82 -24.45 54.10
N LEU A 301 34.31 -23.22 54.08
CA LEU A 301 34.34 -22.30 55.23
C LEU A 301 33.57 -22.85 56.43
N ALA A 302 32.40 -23.45 56.21
CA ALA A 302 31.63 -24.10 57.28
C ALA A 302 32.37 -25.30 57.90
N ARG A 303 33.04 -26.13 57.07
CA ARG A 303 33.90 -27.22 57.55
C ARG A 303 35.11 -26.73 58.33
N SER A 304 35.76 -25.65 57.86
CA SER A 304 36.88 -25.00 58.55
C SER A 304 36.44 -24.47 59.93
N LYS A 305 35.33 -23.73 60.01
CA LYS A 305 34.77 -23.27 61.30
C LYS A 305 34.43 -24.43 62.23
N GLY A 306 33.80 -25.50 61.74
CA GLY A 306 33.52 -26.70 62.54
C GLY A 306 34.78 -27.41 63.04
N SER A 307 35.86 -27.40 62.26
CA SER A 307 37.17 -27.93 62.68
C SER A 307 37.83 -27.04 63.74
N VAL A 308 37.73 -25.73 63.60
CA VAL A 308 38.28 -24.76 64.57
C VAL A 308 37.54 -24.84 65.90
N ASP A 309 36.21 -24.95 65.90
CA ASP A 309 35.41 -25.16 67.11
C ASP A 309 35.76 -26.49 67.82
N LYS A 310 36.07 -27.53 67.04
CA LYS A 310 36.48 -28.84 67.59
C LYS A 310 37.86 -28.77 68.23
N ILE A 311 38.81 -28.07 67.61
CA ILE A 311 40.15 -27.82 68.15
C ILE A 311 40.07 -26.97 69.43
N LEU A 312 39.24 -25.92 69.45
CA LEU A 312 39.02 -25.09 70.64
C LEU A 312 38.39 -25.87 71.80
N LYS A 313 37.45 -26.78 71.53
CA LYS A 313 36.89 -27.68 72.54
C LYS A 313 37.93 -28.68 73.07
N ASP A 314 38.78 -29.25 72.22
CA ASP A 314 39.83 -30.18 72.66
C ASP A 314 40.93 -29.49 73.48
N VAL A 315 41.20 -28.20 73.22
CA VAL A 315 42.13 -27.38 74.01
C VAL A 315 41.52 -26.93 75.33
N MET A 316 40.23 -26.60 75.37
CA MET A 316 39.54 -26.18 76.61
C MET A 316 39.04 -27.36 77.47
N GLY A 317 38.87 -28.56 76.90
CA GLY A 317 38.50 -29.79 77.61
C GLY A 317 39.67 -30.54 78.24
N LYS A 318 40.91 -30.11 77.97
CA LYS A 318 42.12 -30.53 78.72
C LYS A 318 42.35 -29.58 79.90
N LYS A 319 41.55 -29.72 80.95
CA LYS A 319 41.87 -29.21 82.28
C LYS A 319 41.31 -30.16 83.33
#